data_AF-A0A445CGL1-F1
#
_entry.id   AF-A0A445CGL1-F1
#
_cell.length_a   1.000
_cell.length_b   1.000
_cell.length_c   1.000
_cell.angle_alpha   90.00
_cell.angle_beta   90.00
_cell.angle_gamma   90.00
#
_symmetry.space_group_name_H-M   'P 1'
#
loop_
_entity.id
_entity.type
_entity.pdbx_description
1 polymer ?
#
loop_
_entity_poly.entity_id
_entity_poly.type
_entity_poly.pdbx_seq_one_letter_code
_entity_poly.pdbx_strand_id
1 'polypeptide(L)'
;MPPVGMLHRILIPNCFVRPREAQKAADEAKARFGHIDGDHLTLLNVYHAYKQNNEDPSWCYDNFVNHRALKAADNVRQQLVRIMARFNLKLCSTDFNSRDYYVNIRKAMLAGYFMQVAHLERTGHYLTVKDNQVVHLHPSNCLDHKPEWVIYNEFVLTSRNFIRTVTDIRGEWLVDVAPHYYDLSNFPQCEAKRVLERLYKKREKERDEARSRK
;
A
#
# COMPACT_ATOMS: atom_id res chain seq x y z
N MET A 1 0.24 4.15 16.21
CA MET A 1 1.14 4.98 15.38
C MET A 1 1.80 4.08 14.35
N PRO A 2 1.81 4.47 13.06
CA PRO A 2 2.29 3.63 11.98
C PRO A 2 3.79 3.30 12.14
N PRO A 3 4.23 2.04 11.96
CA PRO A 3 5.64 1.71 11.99
C PRO A 3 6.40 2.46 10.89
N VAL A 4 7.48 3.11 11.31
CA VAL A 4 8.29 4.11 10.58
C VAL A 4 8.86 3.63 9.25
N GLY A 5 8.82 2.32 8.98
CA GLY A 5 9.24 1.76 7.69
C GLY A 5 8.44 2.27 6.48
N MET A 6 7.27 2.90 6.66
CA MET A 6 6.35 3.22 5.56
C MET A 6 6.37 4.65 5.03
N LEU A 7 6.71 5.65 5.84
CA LEU A 7 6.84 7.02 5.33
C LEU A 7 8.00 7.17 4.33
N HIS A 8 8.85 6.15 4.26
CA HIS A 8 10.11 6.22 3.55
C HIS A 8 10.04 5.79 2.08
N ARG A 9 9.00 5.05 1.67
CA ARG A 9 9.00 4.37 0.36
C ARG A 9 8.37 5.14 -0.80
N ILE A 10 8.26 6.46 -0.65
CA ILE A 10 7.59 7.36 -1.61
C ILE A 10 8.59 8.04 -2.57
N LEU A 11 9.90 7.98 -2.30
CA LEU A 11 10.91 8.78 -3.03
C LEU A 11 11.90 7.97 -3.87
N ILE A 12 11.72 6.66 -4.02
CA ILE A 12 12.70 5.81 -4.70
C ILE A 12 12.18 5.44 -6.09
N PRO A 13 12.94 5.70 -7.17
CA PRO A 13 12.57 5.25 -8.51
C PRO A 13 12.36 3.73 -8.52
N ASN A 14 11.49 3.26 -9.42
CA ASN A 14 11.14 1.84 -9.56
C ASN A 14 12.36 0.92 -9.31
N CYS A 15 12.32 0.18 -8.20
CA CYS A 15 13.46 -0.64 -7.76
C CYS A 15 13.62 -1.90 -8.61
N PHE A 16 12.60 -2.30 -9.35
CA PHE A 16 12.65 -3.45 -10.24
C PHE A 16 13.18 -3.04 -11.61
N VAL A 17 14.18 -3.77 -12.07
CA VAL A 17 14.75 -3.64 -13.41
C VAL A 17 14.08 -4.68 -14.30
N ARG A 18 13.48 -4.25 -15.40
CA ARG A 18 12.82 -5.15 -16.36
C ARG A 18 13.40 -4.97 -17.76
N PRO A 19 14.58 -5.56 -18.06
CA PRO A 19 15.18 -5.48 -19.39
C PRO A 19 14.26 -6.13 -20.43
N ARG A 20 14.22 -5.58 -21.65
CA ARG A 20 13.34 -6.12 -22.71
C ARG A 20 13.69 -7.56 -23.10
N GLU A 21 14.96 -7.92 -22.99
CA GLU A 21 15.48 -9.24 -23.36
C GLU A 21 15.23 -10.30 -22.28
N ALA A 22 15.10 -9.89 -21.01
CA ALA A 22 14.99 -10.77 -19.86
C ALA A 22 13.70 -10.54 -19.05
N GLN A 23 12.63 -10.10 -19.72
CA GLN A 23 11.36 -9.75 -19.07
C GLN A 23 10.80 -10.88 -18.19
N LYS A 24 10.80 -12.11 -18.72
CA LYS A 24 10.27 -13.27 -18.01
C LYS A 24 11.07 -13.58 -16.74
N ALA A 25 12.40 -13.54 -16.83
CA ALA A 25 13.29 -13.76 -15.67
C ALA A 25 13.13 -12.66 -14.61
N ALA A 26 12.97 -11.41 -15.02
CA ALA A 26 12.71 -10.30 -14.10
C ALA A 26 11.35 -10.43 -13.39
N ASP A 27 10.30 -10.85 -14.13
CA ASP A 27 8.96 -11.07 -13.57
C ASP A 27 8.97 -12.27 -12.59
N GLU A 28 9.67 -13.35 -12.92
CA GLU A 28 9.89 -14.51 -12.02
C GLU A 28 10.67 -14.12 -10.75
N ALA A 29 11.75 -13.35 -10.90
CA ALA A 29 12.53 -12.87 -9.76
C ALA A 29 11.69 -11.97 -8.84
N LYS A 30 10.87 -11.09 -9.42
CA LYS A 30 9.93 -10.26 -8.67
C LYS A 30 8.87 -11.08 -7.95
N ALA A 31 8.32 -12.11 -8.60
CA ALA A 31 7.31 -12.99 -8.01
C ALA A 31 7.81 -13.69 -6.73
N ARG A 32 9.12 -14.00 -6.62
CA ARG A 32 9.72 -14.56 -5.39
C ARG A 32 9.55 -13.66 -4.15
N PHE A 33 9.44 -12.34 -4.35
CA PHE A 33 9.23 -11.38 -3.27
C PHE A 33 7.75 -10.99 -3.11
N GLY A 34 6.89 -11.50 -3.99
CA GLY A 34 5.46 -11.18 -4.06
C GLY A 34 4.77 -11.42 -2.73
N HIS A 35 4.00 -10.43 -2.27
CA HIS A 35 3.16 -10.56 -1.10
C HIS A 35 1.69 -10.53 -1.50
N ILE A 36 0.90 -11.47 -0.96
CA ILE A 36 -0.53 -11.65 -1.31
C ILE A 36 -1.38 -10.39 -1.08
N ASP A 37 -1.04 -9.61 -0.05
CA ASP A 37 -1.77 -8.38 0.28
C ASP A 37 -1.32 -7.14 -0.53
N GLY A 38 -0.25 -7.21 -1.34
CA GLY A 38 0.05 -6.16 -2.33
C GLY A 38 1.52 -5.77 -2.54
N ASP A 39 1.72 -4.97 -3.58
CA ASP A 39 3.02 -4.47 -4.05
C ASP A 39 3.79 -3.72 -2.96
N HIS A 40 3.06 -3.04 -2.07
CA HIS A 40 3.72 -2.33 -1.02
C HIS A 40 4.46 -3.29 -0.07
N LEU A 41 3.92 -4.47 0.19
CA LEU A 41 4.58 -5.44 1.04
C LEU A 41 5.67 -6.20 0.26
N THR A 42 5.46 -6.43 -1.03
CA THR A 42 6.51 -6.92 -1.94
C THR A 42 7.77 -6.06 -1.89
N LEU A 43 7.62 -4.73 -1.97
CA LEU A 43 8.74 -3.81 -1.88
C LEU A 43 9.45 -3.84 -0.51
N LEU A 44 8.69 -4.09 0.58
CA LEU A 44 9.27 -4.28 1.91
C LEU A 44 10.10 -5.56 1.98
N ASN A 45 9.60 -6.65 1.40
CA ASN A 45 10.32 -7.93 1.33
C ASN A 45 11.64 -7.79 0.58
N VAL A 46 11.64 -7.10 -0.56
CA VAL A 46 12.87 -6.84 -1.34
C VAL A 46 13.90 -6.07 -0.50
N TYR A 47 13.47 -5.04 0.22
CA TYR A 47 14.38 -4.26 1.07
C TYR A 47 14.95 -5.10 2.23
N HIS A 48 14.12 -5.93 2.87
CA HIS A 48 14.61 -6.84 3.92
C HIS A 48 15.62 -7.84 3.37
N ALA A 49 15.33 -8.46 2.22
CA ALA A 49 16.24 -9.40 1.57
C ALA A 49 17.57 -8.72 1.18
N TYR A 50 17.51 -7.49 0.66
CA TYR A 50 18.72 -6.71 0.35
C TYR A 50 19.61 -6.47 1.58
N LYS A 51 19.00 -6.10 2.72
CA LYS A 51 19.75 -5.88 3.97
C LYS A 51 20.29 -7.19 4.56
N GLN A 52 19.58 -8.30 4.42
CA GLN A 52 20.05 -9.63 4.85
C GLN A 52 21.24 -10.13 4.02
N ASN A 53 21.30 -9.76 2.74
CA ASN A 53 22.41 -10.10 1.84
C ASN A 53 23.53 -9.05 1.86
N ASN A 54 23.69 -8.32 2.98
CA ASN A 54 24.78 -7.35 3.20
C ASN A 54 24.93 -6.30 2.10
N GLU A 55 23.82 -5.88 1.47
CA GLU A 55 23.83 -4.84 0.44
C GLU A 55 24.66 -5.20 -0.80
N ASP A 56 24.81 -6.50 -1.09
CA ASP A 56 25.65 -6.99 -2.19
C ASP A 56 25.12 -6.56 -3.57
N PRO A 57 25.92 -5.81 -4.37
CA PRO A 57 25.56 -5.46 -5.74
C PRO A 57 25.32 -6.67 -6.65
N SER A 58 26.01 -7.79 -6.43
CA SER A 58 25.84 -9.02 -7.22
C SER A 58 24.46 -9.63 -6.98
N TRP A 59 24.04 -9.71 -5.71
CA TRP A 59 22.68 -10.13 -5.35
C TRP A 59 21.61 -9.25 -6.01
N CYS A 60 21.82 -7.93 -6.07
CA CYS A 60 20.92 -7.03 -6.77
C CYS A 60 20.80 -7.34 -8.27
N TYR A 61 21.92 -7.66 -8.93
CA TYR A 61 21.93 -8.04 -10.35
C TYR A 61 21.13 -9.33 -10.59
N ASP A 62 21.40 -10.37 -9.79
CA ASP A 62 20.76 -11.68 -9.91
C ASP A 62 19.24 -11.65 -9.63
N ASN A 63 18.79 -10.68 -8.83
CA ASN A 63 17.38 -10.50 -8.48
C ASN A 63 16.68 -9.41 -9.30
N PHE A 64 17.33 -8.84 -10.32
CA PHE A 64 16.78 -7.76 -11.14
C PHE A 64 16.35 -6.54 -10.31
N VAL A 65 17.12 -6.22 -9.27
CA VAL A 65 16.88 -5.09 -8.37
C VAL A 65 17.93 -4.00 -8.60
N ASN A 66 17.49 -2.75 -8.63
CA ASN A 66 18.37 -1.61 -8.81
C ASN A 66 19.11 -1.27 -7.50
N HIS A 67 20.38 -1.66 -7.41
CA HIS A 67 21.25 -1.36 -6.27
C HIS A 67 21.30 0.14 -5.92
N ARG A 68 21.39 1.03 -6.92
CA ARG A 68 21.43 2.48 -6.66
C ARG A 68 20.13 2.98 -6.03
N ALA A 69 18.99 2.46 -6.50
CA ALA A 69 17.68 2.80 -5.95
C ALA A 69 17.56 2.33 -4.49
N LEU A 70 17.99 1.10 -4.18
CA LEU A 70 17.97 0.57 -2.82
C LEU A 70 18.95 1.28 -1.88
N LYS A 71 20.13 1.66 -2.36
CA LYS A 71 21.09 2.45 -1.56
C LYS A 71 20.56 3.85 -1.27
N ALA A 72 19.93 4.50 -2.25
CA ALA A 72 19.23 5.77 -2.04
C ALA A 72 18.08 5.60 -1.03
N ALA A 73 17.34 4.49 -1.10
CA ALA A 73 16.33 4.14 -0.12
C ALA A 73 16.93 4.04 1.29
N ASP A 74 18.01 3.30 1.47
CA ASP A 74 18.62 3.14 2.79
C ASP A 74 19.08 4.47 3.37
N ASN A 75 19.72 5.31 2.56
CA ASN A 75 20.19 6.64 2.97
C ASN A 75 19.06 7.53 3.47
N VAL A 76 17.95 7.60 2.74
CA VAL A 76 16.83 8.46 3.14
C VAL A 76 16.10 7.86 4.35
N ARG A 77 16.04 6.52 4.51
CA ARG A 77 15.53 5.88 5.73
C ARG A 77 16.33 6.33 6.95
N GLN A 78 17.66 6.31 6.85
CA GLN A 78 18.54 6.76 7.93
C GLN A 78 18.35 8.25 8.25
N GLN A 79 18.02 9.09 7.26
CA GLN A 79 17.69 10.51 7.51
C GLN A 79 16.37 10.62 8.28
N LEU A 80 15.32 9.90 7.87
CA LEU A 80 14.04 9.92 8.59
C LEU A 80 14.18 9.42 10.03
N VAL A 81 14.92 8.34 10.26
CA VAL A 81 15.19 7.84 11.63
C VAL A 81 15.85 8.92 12.49
N ARG A 82 16.83 9.66 11.95
CA ARG A 82 17.48 10.78 12.66
C ARG A 82 16.50 11.92 12.98
N ILE A 83 15.64 12.27 12.02
CA ILE A 83 14.61 13.30 12.23
C ILE A 83 13.63 12.86 13.32
N MET A 84 13.17 11.61 13.29
CA MET A 84 12.25 11.07 14.29
C MET A 84 12.86 11.05 15.69
N ALA A 85 14.13 10.64 15.80
CA ALA A 85 14.86 10.71 17.06
C ALA A 85 14.95 12.16 17.58
N ARG A 86 15.20 13.14 16.71
CA ARG A 86 15.24 14.56 17.07
C ARG A 86 13.90 15.07 17.60
N PHE A 87 12.78 14.59 17.06
CA PHE A 87 11.43 14.94 17.54
C PHE A 87 10.91 14.01 18.65
N ASN A 88 11.77 13.14 19.19
CA ASN A 88 11.43 12.18 20.24
C ASN A 88 10.23 11.27 19.89
N LEU A 89 10.08 10.97 18.60
CA LEU A 89 9.05 10.05 18.12
C LEU A 89 9.52 8.61 18.33
N LYS A 90 8.69 7.81 19.01
CA LYS A 90 9.02 6.41 19.31
C LYS A 90 9.10 5.58 18.02
N LEU A 91 10.23 4.92 17.82
CA LEU A 91 10.42 3.91 16.79
C LEU A 91 9.85 2.58 17.29
N CYS A 92 8.55 2.36 17.07
CA CYS A 92 7.90 1.10 17.42
C CYS A 92 7.80 0.19 16.19
N SER A 93 8.18 -1.07 16.34
CA SER A 93 7.85 -2.14 15.40
C SER A 93 7.06 -3.19 16.14
N THR A 94 5.97 -3.67 15.53
CA THR A 94 5.24 -4.84 16.04
C THR A 94 6.06 -6.08 15.77
N ASP A 95 5.89 -7.11 16.62
CA ASP A 95 6.54 -8.41 16.39
C ASP A 95 6.14 -8.96 15.01
N PHE A 96 7.12 -9.47 14.27
CA PHE A 96 6.94 -10.06 12.95
C PHE A 96 6.00 -11.28 12.99
N ASN A 97 6.03 -12.03 14.09
CA ASN A 97 5.15 -13.20 14.28
C ASN A 97 3.72 -12.82 14.67
N SER A 98 3.45 -11.54 14.92
CA SER A 98 2.10 -11.09 15.22
C SER A 98 1.24 -11.14 13.95
N ARG A 99 0.04 -11.71 14.08
CA ARG A 99 -0.99 -11.68 13.04
C ARG A 99 -1.31 -10.25 12.56
N ASP A 100 -1.10 -9.26 13.43
CA ASP A 100 -1.41 -7.87 13.14
C ASP A 100 -0.25 -7.10 12.46
N TYR A 101 0.92 -7.74 12.26
CA TYR A 101 2.09 -7.08 11.70
C TYR A 101 1.79 -6.41 10.35
N TYR A 102 1.34 -7.21 9.37
CA TYR A 102 0.99 -6.70 8.03
C TYR A 102 -0.24 -5.80 8.05
N VAL A 103 -1.22 -6.08 8.91
CA VAL A 103 -2.42 -5.26 9.06
C VAL A 103 -2.07 -3.84 9.53
N ASN A 104 -1.19 -3.72 10.52
CA ASN A 104 -0.74 -2.44 11.04
C ASN A 104 0.06 -1.66 9.99
N ILE A 105 0.80 -2.37 9.14
CA ILE A 105 1.48 -1.77 7.99
C ILE A 105 0.47 -1.23 6.97
N ARG A 106 -0.53 -2.00 6.58
CA ARG A 106 -1.52 -1.52 5.60
C ARG A 106 -2.36 -0.35 6.12
N LYS A 107 -2.77 -0.39 7.40
CA LYS A 107 -3.45 0.74 8.08
C LYS A 107 -2.59 2.00 8.12
N ALA A 108 -1.30 1.83 8.37
CA ALA A 108 -0.34 2.91 8.40
C ALA A 108 -0.15 3.59 7.05
N MET A 109 -0.06 2.82 5.96
CA MET A 109 -0.04 3.37 4.61
C MET A 109 -1.31 4.15 4.34
N LEU A 110 -2.46 3.61 4.73
CA LEU A 110 -3.73 4.30 4.53
C LEU A 110 -3.76 5.70 5.17
N ALA A 111 -3.07 5.92 6.29
CA ALA A 111 -2.99 7.25 6.91
C ALA A 111 -2.27 8.30 6.05
N GLY A 112 -1.34 7.90 5.18
CA GLY A 112 -0.70 8.80 4.21
C GLY A 112 -1.41 8.83 2.86
N TYR A 113 -2.04 7.72 2.47
CA TYR A 113 -2.60 7.47 1.14
C TYR A 113 -4.13 7.48 1.11
N PHE A 114 -4.79 8.05 2.12
CA PHE A 114 -6.24 8.02 2.25
C PHE A 114 -6.99 8.69 1.08
N MET A 115 -6.34 9.55 0.30
CA MET A 115 -6.90 10.13 -0.92
C MET A 115 -6.69 9.27 -2.17
N GLN A 116 -5.69 8.38 -2.15
CA GLN A 116 -5.31 7.54 -3.29
C GLN A 116 -5.89 6.13 -3.11
N VAL A 117 -7.23 6.07 -3.09
CA VAL A 117 -8.00 4.84 -2.88
C VAL A 117 -8.87 4.57 -4.10
N ALA A 118 -9.01 3.30 -4.47
CA ALA A 118 -9.93 2.86 -5.51
C ALA A 118 -10.81 1.70 -5.01
N HIS A 119 -12.03 1.64 -5.52
CA HIS A 119 -13.04 0.62 -5.19
C HIS A 119 -13.38 -0.21 -6.42
N LEU A 120 -13.53 -1.52 -6.25
CA LEU A 120 -13.86 -2.46 -7.31
C LEU A 120 -15.37 -2.43 -7.59
N GLU A 121 -15.74 -2.06 -8.82
CA GLU A 121 -17.12 -2.13 -9.29
C GLU A 121 -17.48 -3.55 -9.74
N ARG A 122 -18.78 -3.89 -9.74
CA ARG A 122 -19.29 -5.20 -10.22
C ARG A 122 -18.91 -5.55 -11.65
N THR A 123 -18.67 -4.54 -12.47
CA THR A 123 -18.25 -4.67 -13.87
C THR A 123 -16.77 -5.07 -14.00
N GLY A 124 -16.02 -5.10 -12.89
CA GLY A 124 -14.66 -5.63 -12.83
C GLY A 124 -13.53 -4.61 -13.06
N HIS A 125 -13.87 -3.33 -13.24
CA HIS A 125 -12.93 -2.20 -13.21
C HIS A 125 -12.96 -1.53 -11.84
N TYR A 126 -11.96 -0.69 -11.55
CA TYR A 126 -11.91 0.10 -10.32
C TYR A 126 -12.34 1.55 -10.60
N LEU A 127 -12.95 2.19 -9.62
CA LEU A 127 -13.21 3.62 -9.60
C LEU A 127 -12.38 4.29 -8.50
N THR A 128 -11.68 5.37 -8.83
CA THR A 128 -11.01 6.18 -7.81
C THR A 128 -12.05 6.88 -6.92
N VAL A 129 -11.75 6.95 -5.64
CA VAL A 129 -12.57 7.65 -4.65
C VAL A 129 -12.64 9.15 -5.00
N LYS A 130 -13.84 9.73 -4.89
CA LYS A 130 -14.22 11.13 -5.21
C LYS A 130 -14.14 11.54 -6.68
N ASP A 131 -13.08 11.20 -7.40
CA ASP A 131 -12.91 11.63 -8.79
C ASP A 131 -13.63 10.72 -9.80
N ASN A 132 -14.11 9.55 -9.37
CA ASN A 132 -14.82 8.55 -10.17
C ASN A 132 -14.09 8.21 -11.49
N GLN A 133 -12.76 8.19 -11.46
CA GLN A 133 -11.96 7.83 -12.63
C GLN A 133 -11.95 6.32 -12.75
N VAL A 134 -12.33 5.81 -13.93
CA VAL A 134 -12.21 4.39 -14.26
C VAL A 134 -10.73 4.05 -14.41
N VAL A 135 -10.25 3.12 -13.60
CA VAL A 135 -8.87 2.65 -13.57
C VAL A 135 -8.78 1.13 -13.55
N HIS A 136 -7.65 0.62 -13.99
CA HIS A 136 -7.30 -0.79 -13.92
C HIS A 136 -6.03 -1.00 -13.11
N LEU A 137 -5.87 -2.18 -12.51
CA LEU A 137 -4.60 -2.57 -11.92
C LEU A 137 -3.54 -2.65 -13.02
N HIS A 138 -2.40 -2.01 -12.81
CA HIS A 138 -1.29 -2.08 -13.75
C HIS A 138 -0.79 -3.54 -13.86
N PRO A 139 -0.44 -4.05 -15.06
CA PRO A 139 0.00 -5.44 -15.25
C PRO A 139 1.23 -5.85 -14.43
N SER A 140 1.98 -4.89 -13.90
CA SER A 140 3.14 -5.14 -13.05
C SER A 140 2.80 -5.45 -11.59
N ASN A 141 1.53 -5.38 -11.19
CA ASN A 141 1.10 -5.62 -9.82
C ASN A 141 1.21 -7.12 -9.45
N CYS A 142 1.55 -7.41 -8.20
CA CYS A 142 1.73 -8.76 -7.69
C CYS A 142 0.47 -9.39 -7.06
N LEU A 143 -0.70 -8.73 -7.09
CA LEU A 143 -1.93 -9.32 -6.55
C LEU A 143 -2.49 -10.37 -7.50
N ASP A 144 -2.68 -11.59 -6.99
CA ASP A 144 -3.33 -12.69 -7.71
C ASP A 144 -4.87 -12.61 -7.69
N HIS A 145 -5.42 -11.68 -6.91
CA HIS A 145 -6.86 -11.46 -6.76
C HIS A 145 -7.22 -9.98 -6.93
N LYS A 146 -8.51 -9.69 -7.11
CA LYS A 146 -9.05 -8.33 -7.17
C LYS A 146 -9.72 -7.97 -5.84
N PRO A 147 -8.99 -7.37 -4.88
CA PRO A 147 -9.58 -6.90 -3.63
C PRO A 147 -10.64 -5.81 -3.86
N GLU A 148 -11.61 -5.71 -2.96
CA GLU A 148 -12.70 -4.74 -3.11
C GLU A 148 -12.20 -3.29 -2.97
N TRP A 149 -11.27 -3.07 -2.05
CA TRP A 149 -10.69 -1.75 -1.78
C TRP A 149 -9.18 -1.81 -1.88
N VAL A 150 -8.60 -0.83 -2.56
CA VAL A 150 -7.15 -0.74 -2.70
C VAL A 150 -6.64 0.67 -2.47
N ILE A 151 -5.45 0.77 -1.89
CA ILE A 151 -4.61 1.96 -1.98
C ILE A 151 -3.67 1.83 -3.17
N TYR A 152 -3.36 2.94 -3.82
CA TYR A 152 -2.36 3.00 -4.88
C TYR A 152 -1.36 4.14 -4.64
N ASN A 153 -0.14 4.00 -5.13
CA ASN A 153 0.87 5.05 -5.03
C ASN A 153 0.85 5.99 -6.24
N GLU A 154 0.64 5.43 -7.43
CA GLU A 154 0.80 6.16 -8.70
C GLU A 154 -0.38 5.95 -9.63
N PHE A 155 -0.81 7.04 -10.24
CA PHE A 155 -1.78 7.05 -11.32
C PHE A 155 -1.04 7.20 -12.65
N VAL A 156 -1.26 6.28 -13.58
CA VAL A 156 -0.57 6.22 -14.87
C VAL A 156 -1.60 6.42 -15.98
N LEU A 157 -1.53 7.59 -16.64
CA LEU A 157 -2.39 7.96 -17.75
C LEU A 157 -1.76 7.46 -19.07
N THR A 158 -2.43 6.54 -19.75
CA THR A 158 -2.02 6.06 -21.08
C THR A 158 -3.26 5.94 -21.99
N SER A 159 -3.31 4.96 -22.90
CA SER A 159 -4.52 4.60 -23.64
C SER A 159 -5.62 4.04 -22.74
N ARG A 160 -5.25 3.46 -21.59
CA ARG A 160 -6.14 3.19 -20.45
C ARG A 160 -5.52 3.74 -19.18
N ASN A 161 -6.35 4.12 -18.22
CA ASN A 161 -5.86 4.59 -16.92
C ASN A 161 -5.49 3.39 -16.06
N PHE A 162 -4.29 3.42 -15.49
CA PHE A 162 -3.81 2.38 -14.59
C PHE A 162 -3.40 2.95 -13.24
N ILE A 163 -3.58 2.15 -12.20
CA ILE A 163 -2.99 2.41 -10.88
C ILE A 163 -1.85 1.42 -10.62
N ARG A 164 -0.73 1.95 -10.10
CA ARG A 164 0.50 1.19 -9.87
C ARG A 164 0.91 1.22 -8.40
N THR A 165 1.58 0.15 -7.98
CA THR A 165 1.97 -0.10 -6.59
C THR A 165 0.73 -0.16 -5.73
N VAL A 166 -0.01 -1.27 -5.84
CA VAL A 166 -1.35 -1.42 -5.27
C VAL A 166 -1.30 -2.31 -4.03
N THR A 167 -2.14 -2.02 -3.03
CA THR A 167 -2.23 -2.83 -1.81
C THR A 167 -3.66 -2.93 -1.32
N ASP A 168 -4.05 -4.14 -0.97
CA ASP A 168 -5.38 -4.46 -0.44
C ASP A 168 -5.60 -3.77 0.91
N ILE A 169 -6.77 -3.17 1.10
CA ILE A 169 -7.17 -2.56 2.36
C ILE A 169 -8.61 -2.92 2.70
N ARG A 170 -8.97 -2.79 3.98
CA ARG A 170 -10.37 -2.93 4.40
C ARG A 170 -11.06 -1.57 4.39
N GLY A 171 -12.26 -1.51 3.81
CA GLY A 171 -13.07 -0.28 3.77
C GLY A 171 -13.36 0.29 5.17
N GLU A 172 -13.43 -0.56 6.19
CA GLU A 172 -13.60 -0.19 7.60
C GLU A 172 -12.51 0.80 8.06
N TRP A 173 -11.28 0.64 7.58
CA TRP A 173 -10.15 1.47 7.98
C TRP A 173 -10.24 2.89 7.40
N LEU A 174 -10.92 3.09 6.26
CA LEU A 174 -11.08 4.40 5.64
C LEU A 174 -11.83 5.36 6.58
N VAL A 175 -12.88 4.82 7.19
CA VAL A 175 -13.77 5.53 8.12
C VAL A 175 -13.06 5.83 9.45
N ASP A 176 -12.11 4.99 9.87
CA ASP A 176 -11.32 5.20 11.08
C ASP A 176 -10.18 6.19 10.88
N VAL A 177 -9.49 6.11 9.73
CA VAL A 177 -8.26 6.87 9.47
C VAL A 177 -8.55 8.30 9.05
N ALA A 178 -9.54 8.52 8.19
CA ALA A 178 -9.83 9.84 7.63
C ALA A 178 -11.34 10.13 7.58
N PRO A 179 -12.03 10.18 8.74
CA PRO A 179 -13.48 10.38 8.79
C PRO A 179 -13.92 11.68 8.12
N HIS A 180 -13.10 12.74 8.20
CA HIS A 180 -13.37 14.03 7.56
C HIS A 180 -13.33 13.96 6.03
N TYR A 181 -12.45 13.11 5.48
CA TYR A 181 -12.34 12.96 4.03
C TYR A 181 -13.45 12.05 3.47
N TYR A 182 -13.79 11.00 4.20
CA TYR A 182 -14.84 10.03 3.87
C TYR A 182 -16.24 10.43 4.37
N ASP A 183 -16.48 11.73 4.55
CA ASP A 183 -17.81 12.24 4.88
C ASP A 183 -18.80 11.98 3.73
N LEU A 184 -19.85 11.24 4.03
CA LEU A 184 -20.89 10.82 3.09
C LEU A 184 -21.75 11.97 2.57
N SER A 185 -21.79 13.10 3.30
CA SER A 185 -22.55 14.29 2.89
C SER A 185 -22.03 14.87 1.55
N ASN A 186 -20.71 14.89 1.40
CA ASN A 186 -19.99 15.45 0.25
C ASN A 186 -19.42 14.37 -0.67
N PHE A 187 -19.82 13.11 -0.48
CA PHE A 187 -19.31 11.99 -1.27
C PHE A 187 -20.20 11.78 -2.52
N PRO A 188 -19.59 11.62 -3.72
CA PRO A 188 -20.36 11.40 -4.95
C PRO A 188 -21.17 10.11 -4.89
N GLN A 189 -22.29 10.07 -5.61
CA GLN A 189 -23.16 8.90 -5.63
C GLN A 189 -22.55 7.78 -6.50
N CYS A 190 -21.89 6.81 -5.87
CA CYS A 190 -21.27 5.64 -6.53
C CYS A 190 -21.41 4.36 -5.67
N GLU A 191 -20.96 3.19 -6.17
CA GLU A 191 -21.02 1.94 -5.39
C GLU A 191 -20.18 2.05 -4.12
N ALA A 192 -19.00 2.68 -4.21
CA ALA A 192 -18.14 2.98 -3.07
C ALA A 192 -18.89 3.72 -1.94
N LYS A 193 -19.71 4.73 -2.25
CA LYS A 193 -20.54 5.43 -1.25
C LYS A 193 -21.54 4.50 -0.57
N ARG A 194 -22.24 3.66 -1.35
CA ARG A 194 -23.22 2.70 -0.81
C ARG A 194 -22.56 1.68 0.11
N VAL A 195 -21.36 1.24 -0.21
CA VAL A 195 -20.57 0.35 0.65
C VAL A 195 -20.16 1.08 1.93
N LEU A 196 -19.63 2.30 1.83
CA LEU A 196 -19.28 3.12 2.99
C LEU A 196 -20.49 3.37 3.90
N GLU A 197 -21.66 3.72 3.35
CA GLU A 197 -22.91 3.88 4.12
C GLU A 197 -23.25 2.64 4.96
N ARG A 198 -23.09 1.44 4.39
CA ARG A 198 -23.31 0.18 5.14
C ARG A 198 -22.28 0.01 6.26
N LEU A 199 -21.01 0.35 5.99
CA LEU A 199 -19.95 0.29 7.00
C LEU A 199 -20.18 1.28 8.14
N TYR A 200 -20.63 2.51 7.85
CA TYR A 200 -21.04 3.49 8.85
C TYR A 200 -22.18 2.96 9.71
N LYS A 201 -23.25 2.44 9.11
CA LYS A 201 -24.39 1.85 9.85
C LYS A 201 -23.98 0.67 10.73
N LYS A 202 -23.13 -0.22 10.21
CA LYS A 202 -22.59 -1.36 10.96
C LYS A 202 -21.79 -0.88 12.19
N ARG A 203 -20.93 0.13 12.01
CA ARG A 203 -20.13 0.72 13.08
C ARG A 203 -20.99 1.38 14.17
N GLU A 204 -22.04 2.10 13.78
CA GLU A 204 -22.96 2.70 14.76
C GLU A 204 -23.66 1.63 15.59
N LYS A 205 -24.16 0.57 14.95
CA LYS A 205 -24.76 -0.57 15.63
C LYS A 205 -23.80 -1.22 16.63
N GLU A 206 -22.57 -1.49 16.23
CA GLU A 206 -21.54 -2.08 17.11
C GLU A 206 -21.20 -1.17 18.30
N ARG A 207 -21.16 0.16 18.09
CA ARG A 207 -20.93 1.15 19.14
C ARG A 207 -22.08 1.18 20.15
N ASP A 208 -23.32 1.11 19.67
CA ASP A 208 -24.50 1.16 20.51
C ASP A 208 -24.66 -0.14 21.32
N GLU A 209 -24.35 -1.29 20.72
CA GLU A 209 -24.26 -2.58 21.43
C GLU A 209 -23.18 -2.57 22.51
N ALA A 210 -22.00 -1.99 22.24
CA ALA A 210 -20.93 -1.87 23.22
C ALA A 210 -21.28 -0.92 24.38
N ARG A 211 -22.11 0.10 24.13
CA ARG A 211 -22.65 1.00 25.17
C ARG A 211 -23.71 0.32 26.03
N SER A 212 -24.56 -0.53 25.44
CA SER A 212 -25.60 -1.26 26.17
C SER A 212 -25.05 -2.40 27.06
N ARG A 213 -23.79 -2.81 26.85
CA ARG A 213 -23.10 -3.86 27.64
C ARG A 213 -22.26 -3.32 28.79
N LYS A 214 -22.13 -2.00 28.92
CA LYS A 214 -21.47 -1.31 30.03
C LYS A 214 -22.49 -0.71 30.97
#